data_AF-A0A5R9APJ7-F1
#
_entry.id   AF-A0A5R9APJ7-F1
#
_cell.length_a   1.000
_cell.length_b   1.000
_cell.length_c   1.000
_cell.angle_alpha   90.00
_cell.angle_beta   90.00
_cell.angle_gamma   90.00
#
_symmetry.space_group_name_H-M   'P 1'
#
loop_
_entity.id
_entity.type
_entity.pdbx_description
1 polymer ?
#
loop_
_entity_poly.entity_id
_entity_poly.type
_entity_poly.pdbx_seq_one_letter_code
_entity_poly.pdbx_strand_id
1 'polypeptide(L)'
;MRQLVVIVMLLFTYWNGKIDSSTYIGVIEHQDSLKVNAFIVLKNHCNSCHKIKRKASVFTLKNMTRYSNAINQQVFIKRRMPKGRTNRLAKTQEETLKIWLSSLKNP
;
A
#
# COMPACT_ATOMS: atom_id res chain seq x y z
N MET A 1 49.86 9.78 -16.74
CA MET A 1 48.40 9.90 -16.99
C MET A 1 47.66 8.55 -17.05
N ARG A 2 48.28 7.47 -17.55
CA ARG A 2 47.63 6.15 -17.67
C ARG A 2 47.38 5.41 -16.33
N GLN A 3 48.19 5.66 -15.30
CA GLN A 3 48.02 5.03 -13.98
C GLN A 3 47.01 5.74 -13.06
N LEU A 4 46.75 7.04 -13.29
CA LEU A 4 45.78 7.81 -12.48
C LEU A 4 44.32 7.42 -12.78
N VAL A 5 44.03 6.90 -13.97
CA VAL A 5 42.68 6.48 -14.38
C VAL A 5 42.22 5.20 -13.65
N VAL A 6 43.16 4.31 -13.30
CA VAL A 6 42.85 3.02 -12.65
C VAL A 6 42.44 3.21 -11.19
N ILE A 7 43.03 4.18 -10.49
CA ILE A 7 42.71 4.51 -9.09
C ILE A 7 41.31 5.11 -8.96
N VAL A 8 40.89 5.93 -9.92
CA VAL A 8 39.53 6.50 -9.96
C VAL A 8 38.46 5.43 -10.24
N MET A 9 38.79 4.41 -11.05
CA MET A 9 37.88 3.29 -11.31
C MET A 9 37.73 2.33 -10.12
N LEU A 10 38.75 2.18 -9.28
CA LEU A 10 38.68 1.35 -8.06
C LEU A 10 37.95 2.03 -6.89
N LEU A 11 37.85 3.36 -6.90
CA LEU A 11 37.07 4.12 -5.90
C LEU A 11 35.57 4.13 -6.21
N PHE A 12 35.18 4.06 -7.48
CA PHE A 12 33.77 4.05 -7.89
C PHE A 12 33.05 2.74 -7.54
N THR A 13 33.77 1.61 -7.44
CA THR A 13 33.17 0.30 -7.11
C THR A 13 32.89 0.10 -5.62
N TYR A 14 33.41 0.98 -4.76
CA TYR A 14 33.28 0.85 -3.30
C TYR A 14 31.99 1.44 -2.72
N TRP A 15 31.10 1.98 -3.57
CA TRP A 15 29.80 2.50 -3.15
C TRP A 15 28.63 1.60 -3.58
N ASN A 16 28.80 0.29 -3.41
CA ASN A 16 27.66 -0.62 -3.36
C ASN A 16 27.32 -0.86 -1.89
N GLY A 17 26.51 0.04 -1.32
CA GLY A 17 25.98 -0.13 0.03
C GLY A 17 25.33 -1.51 0.14
N LYS A 18 25.85 -2.35 1.04
CA LYS A 18 25.24 -3.64 1.36
C LYS A 18 23.90 -3.34 2.03
N ILE A 19 22.81 -3.52 1.29
CA ILE A 19 21.47 -3.50 1.86
C ILE A 19 21.37 -4.68 2.83
N ASP A 20 21.12 -4.39 4.10
CA ASP A 20 21.00 -5.41 5.14
C ASP A 20 19.69 -6.20 4.92
N SER A 21 19.80 -7.54 4.89
CA SER A 21 18.65 -8.45 4.79
C SER A 21 17.64 -8.21 5.91
N SER A 22 18.08 -7.78 7.10
CA SER A 22 17.21 -7.44 8.22
C SER A 22 16.27 -6.28 7.88
N THR A 23 16.78 -5.24 7.20
CA THR A 23 15.98 -4.09 6.76
C THR A 23 14.93 -4.51 5.73
N TYR A 24 15.27 -5.41 4.80
CA TYR A 24 14.33 -5.88 3.78
C TYR A 24 13.15 -6.67 4.38
N ILE A 25 13.42 -7.57 5.33
CA ILE A 25 12.37 -8.33 6.02
C ILE A 25 11.44 -7.40 6.81
N GLY A 26 12.00 -6.41 7.52
CA GLY A 26 11.20 -5.42 8.25
C GLY A 26 10.29 -4.58 7.35
N VAL A 27 10.75 -4.24 6.14
CA VAL A 27 9.93 -3.54 5.14
C VAL A 27 8.77 -4.41 4.63
N ILE A 28 9.03 -5.69 4.33
CA ILE A 28 7.96 -6.62 3.91
C ILE A 28 6.93 -6.80 5.01
N GLU A 29 7.38 -7.06 6.25
CA GLU A 29 6.49 -7.25 7.40
C GLU A 29 5.62 -6.01 7.63
N HIS A 30 6.24 -4.82 7.53
CA HIS A 30 5.51 -3.56 7.63
C HIS A 30 4.47 -3.41 6.51
N GLN A 31 4.83 -3.66 5.24
CA GLN A 31 3.90 -3.57 4.12
C GLN A 31 2.74 -4.58 4.23
N ASP A 32 3.03 -5.80 4.67
CA ASP A 32 2.00 -6.82 4.91
C ASP A 32 1.05 -6.40 6.03
N SER A 33 1.57 -5.82 7.11
CA SER A 33 0.74 -5.29 8.20
C SER A 33 -0.21 -4.18 7.71
N LEU A 34 0.28 -3.24 6.88
CA LEU A 34 -0.53 -2.17 6.31
C LEU A 34 -1.64 -2.72 5.42
N LYS A 35 -1.31 -3.72 4.58
CA LYS A 35 -2.25 -4.38 3.68
C LYS A 35 -3.34 -5.13 4.45
N VAL A 36 -2.97 -5.89 5.48
CA VAL A 36 -3.92 -6.65 6.32
C VAL A 36 -4.85 -5.69 7.07
N ASN A 37 -4.32 -4.62 7.66
CA ASN A 37 -5.10 -3.62 8.37
C ASN A 37 -6.10 -2.92 7.44
N ALA A 38 -5.66 -2.51 6.25
CA ALA A 38 -6.54 -1.95 5.23
C ALA A 38 -7.61 -2.96 4.77
N PHE A 39 -7.27 -4.24 4.65
CA PHE A 39 -8.22 -5.28 4.28
C PHE A 39 -9.34 -5.42 5.30
N ILE A 40 -9.03 -5.39 6.60
CA ILE A 40 -10.03 -5.46 7.67
C ILE A 40 -11.03 -4.31 7.55
N VAL A 41 -10.56 -3.09 7.28
CA VAL A 41 -11.44 -1.93 7.04
C VAL A 41 -12.35 -2.16 5.83
N LEU A 42 -11.80 -2.58 4.70
CA LEU A 42 -12.58 -2.85 3.48
C LEU A 42 -13.59 -3.99 3.69
N LYS A 43 -13.20 -5.05 4.41
CA LYS A 43 -14.04 -6.21 4.72
C LYS A 43 -15.24 -5.82 5.57
N ASN A 44 -15.04 -4.97 6.57
CA ASN A 44 -16.09 -4.62 7.53
C ASN A 44 -16.99 -3.48 7.02
N HIS A 45 -16.43 -2.51 6.30
CA HIS A 45 -17.16 -1.28 5.93
C HIS A 45 -17.56 -1.18 4.46
N CYS A 46 -16.98 -2.00 3.57
CA CYS A 46 -17.29 -1.95 2.13
C CYS A 46 -17.90 -3.26 1.62
N ASN A 47 -17.36 -4.40 2.04
CA ASN A 47 -17.78 -5.70 1.51
C ASN A 47 -19.21 -6.08 1.88
N SER A 48 -19.77 -5.59 2.98
CA SER A 48 -21.18 -5.83 3.34
C SER A 48 -22.13 -5.44 2.21
N CYS A 49 -21.93 -4.25 1.64
CA CYS A 49 -22.70 -3.76 0.50
C CYS A 49 -22.27 -4.42 -0.83
N HIS A 50 -20.96 -4.62 -1.05
CA HIS A 50 -20.47 -5.21 -2.30
C HIS A 50 -20.93 -6.67 -2.48
N LYS A 51 -21.01 -7.46 -1.41
CA LYS A 51 -21.54 -8.83 -1.45
C LYS A 51 -22.98 -8.89 -1.98
N ILE A 52 -23.77 -7.85 -1.73
CA ILE A 52 -25.17 -7.78 -2.13
C ILE A 52 -25.31 -7.11 -3.50
N LYS A 53 -24.72 -5.92 -3.67
CA LYS A 53 -25.00 -5.02 -4.80
C LYS A 53 -23.92 -4.98 -5.88
N ARG A 54 -22.70 -5.43 -5.59
CA ARG A 54 -21.53 -5.34 -6.49
C ARG A 54 -20.58 -6.53 -6.30
N LYS A 55 -21.09 -7.75 -6.53
CA LYS A 55 -20.36 -9.00 -6.25
C LYS A 55 -18.98 -9.07 -6.91
N ALA A 56 -18.86 -8.56 -8.14
CA ALA A 56 -17.60 -8.48 -8.89
C ALA A 56 -16.55 -7.53 -8.27
N SER A 57 -16.89 -6.75 -7.24
CA SER A 57 -15.99 -5.81 -6.55
C SER A 57 -15.85 -6.11 -5.06
N VAL A 58 -16.14 -7.34 -4.64
CA VAL A 58 -15.82 -7.79 -3.27
C VAL A 58 -14.30 -7.84 -3.10
N PHE A 59 -13.80 -7.12 -2.10
CA PHE A 59 -12.37 -7.05 -1.82
C PHE A 59 -11.90 -8.29 -1.08
N THR A 60 -10.73 -8.79 -1.46
CA THR A 60 -9.97 -9.87 -0.84
C THR A 60 -8.52 -9.42 -0.70
N LEU A 61 -7.74 -10.05 0.19
CA LEU A 61 -6.30 -9.77 0.31
C LEU A 61 -5.55 -9.91 -1.03
N LYS A 62 -6.00 -10.83 -1.89
CA LYS A 62 -5.41 -11.08 -3.21
C LYS A 62 -5.74 -9.98 -4.23
N ASN A 63 -6.93 -9.37 -4.17
CA ASN A 63 -7.39 -8.46 -5.21
C ASN A 63 -7.41 -6.98 -4.81
N MET A 64 -7.34 -6.64 -3.52
CA MET A 64 -7.60 -5.27 -3.06
C MET A 64 -6.66 -4.23 -3.67
N THR A 65 -5.39 -4.59 -3.88
CA THR A 65 -4.39 -3.71 -4.51
C THR A 65 -4.79 -3.31 -5.93
N ARG A 66 -5.42 -4.21 -6.70
CA ARG A 66 -5.95 -3.89 -8.05
C ARG A 66 -7.01 -2.79 -8.02
N TYR A 67 -7.74 -2.65 -6.91
CA TYR A 67 -8.79 -1.66 -6.75
C TYR A 67 -8.31 -0.39 -6.02
N SER A 68 -7.03 -0.26 -5.67
CA SER A 68 -6.49 0.87 -4.90
C SER A 68 -6.88 2.23 -5.49
N ASN A 69 -6.73 2.41 -6.80
CA ASN A 69 -7.14 3.63 -7.49
C ASN A 69 -8.64 3.91 -7.37
N ALA A 70 -9.48 2.89 -7.52
CA ALA A 70 -10.93 3.04 -7.39
C ALA A 70 -11.33 3.35 -5.94
N ILE A 71 -10.67 2.72 -4.95
CA ILE A 71 -10.87 2.99 -3.52
C ILE A 71 -10.52 4.46 -3.24
N ASN A 72 -9.33 4.92 -3.66
CA ASN A 72 -8.91 6.30 -3.47
C ASN A 72 -9.92 7.30 -4.06
N GLN A 73 -10.34 7.04 -5.30
CA GLN A 73 -11.30 7.89 -6.00
C GLN A 73 -12.67 7.93 -5.33
N GLN A 74 -13.20 6.79 -4.88
CA GLN A 74 -14.56 6.74 -4.32
C GLN A 74 -14.63 7.19 -2.87
N VAL A 75 -13.61 6.86 -2.05
CA VAL A 75 -13.60 7.14 -0.60
C VAL A 75 -13.10 8.56 -0.32
N PHE A 76 -11.97 8.98 -0.90
CA PHE A 76 -11.31 10.23 -0.50
C PHE A 76 -11.58 11.40 -1.42
N ILE A 77 -11.62 11.17 -2.74
CA ILE A 77 -11.80 12.25 -3.72
C ILE A 77 -13.29 12.56 -3.87
N LYS A 78 -14.09 11.57 -4.29
CA LYS A 78 -15.52 11.76 -4.55
C LYS A 78 -16.38 11.67 -3.29
N ARG A 79 -15.86 11.07 -2.20
CA ARG A 79 -16.58 10.85 -0.94
C ARG A 79 -17.96 10.19 -1.11
N ARG A 80 -18.05 9.25 -2.07
CA ARG A 80 -19.28 8.51 -2.42
C ARG A 80 -19.38 7.14 -1.75
N MET A 81 -18.32 6.71 -1.07
CA MET A 81 -18.22 5.44 -0.34
C MET A 81 -17.55 5.67 1.02
N PRO A 82 -17.89 4.87 2.05
CA PRO A 82 -18.89 3.79 2.03
C PRO A 82 -20.33 4.32 1.99
N LYS A 83 -21.24 3.53 1.40
CA LYS A 83 -22.67 3.87 1.30
C LYS A 83 -23.43 3.48 2.56
N GLY A 84 -24.34 4.35 2.98
CA GLY A 84 -25.21 4.15 4.13
C GLY A 84 -24.62 4.71 5.42
N ARG A 85 -25.48 4.92 6.43
CA ARG A 85 -25.08 5.53 7.70
C ARG A 85 -24.32 4.56 8.61
N THR A 86 -24.63 3.27 8.54
CA THR A 86 -24.10 2.22 9.42
C THR A 86 -22.69 1.75 9.06
N ASN A 87 -22.23 2.00 7.82
CA ASN A 87 -20.93 1.53 7.33
C ASN A 87 -19.87 2.63 7.32
N ARG A 88 -20.13 3.79 7.95
CA ARG A 88 -19.20 4.92 7.96
C ARG A 88 -17.84 4.52 8.52
N LEU A 89 -16.79 5.13 7.97
CA LEU A 89 -15.44 4.97 8.49
C LEU A 89 -15.23 5.93 9.66
N ALA A 90 -14.61 5.45 10.72
CA ALA A 90 -13.98 6.29 11.73
C ALA A 90 -12.70 6.93 11.15
N LYS A 91 -12.26 8.05 11.72
CA LYS A 91 -11.05 8.76 11.29
C LYS A 91 -9.82 7.86 11.22
N THR A 92 -9.63 6.99 12.22
CA THR A 92 -8.54 6.01 12.27
C THR A 92 -8.58 4.99 11.13
N GLN A 93 -9.79 4.61 10.69
CA GLN A 93 -9.98 3.67 9.58
C GLN A 93 -9.73 4.35 8.23
N GLU A 94 -10.14 5.61 8.09
CA GLU A 94 -9.75 6.43 6.94
C GLU A 94 -8.23 6.60 6.84
N GLU A 95 -7.57 6.89 7.96
CA GLU A 95 -6.11 7.00 8.03
C GLU A 95 -5.44 5.68 7.67
N THR A 96 -5.92 4.55 8.19
CA THR A 96 -5.43 3.21 7.83
C THR A 96 -5.46 3.00 6.31
N LEU A 97 -6.58 3.33 5.66
CA LEU A 97 -6.70 3.22 4.21
C LEU A 97 -5.79 4.20 3.46
N LYS A 98 -5.64 5.44 3.94
CA LYS A 98 -4.75 6.45 3.33
C LYS A 98 -3.29 6.00 3.40
N ILE A 99 -2.83 5.52 4.56
CA ILE A 99 -1.46 5.05 4.75
C ILE A 99 -1.17 3.90 3.79
N TRP A 100 -2.04 2.89 3.76
CA TRP A 100 -1.90 1.78 2.81
C TRP A 100 -1.92 2.23 1.34
N LEU A 101 -2.82 3.13 0.94
CA LEU A 101 -2.84 3.63 -0.45
C LEU A 101 -1.58 4.43 -0.80
N SER A 102 -1.01 5.15 0.16
CA SER A 102 0.23 5.90 -0.03
C SER A 102 1.44 4.98 -0.14
N SER A 103 1.50 3.88 0.63
CA SER A 103 2.59 2.91 0.52
C SER A 103 2.65 2.21 -0.83
N LEU A 104 1.53 2.17 -1.58
CA LEU A 104 1.50 1.62 -2.95
C LEU A 104 2.06 2.58 -4.01
N LYS A 105 2.17 3.88 -3.72
CA LYS A 105 2.69 4.89 -4.68
C LYS A 105 4.20 5.06 -4.58
N ASN A 106 4.75 4.78 -3.41
CA ASN A 106 6.17 4.83 -3.11
C ASN A 106 6.62 3.42 -2.68
N PRO A 107 6.66 2.44 -3.62
CA PRO A 107 7.00 1.05 -3.32
C PRO A 107 8.43 0.89 -2.80
#